data_AF-A0A285X1T0-F1
#
_entry.id   AF-A0A285X1T0-F1
#
_cell.length_a   1.000
_cell.length_b   1.000
_cell.length_c   1.000
_cell.angle_alpha   90.00
_cell.angle_beta   90.00
_cell.angle_gamma   90.00
#
_symmetry.space_group_name_H-M   'P 1'
#
loop_
_entity.id
_entity.type
_entity.pdbx_description
1 polymer ?
#
loop_
_entity_poly.entity_id
_entity_poly.type
_entity_poly.pdbx_seq_one_letter_code
_entity_poly.pdbx_strand_id
1 'polypeptide(L)'
;MKKKYFEVGVLSTGLLLIVILFFIRNYDFSNTSTPTEIQYSKIEVGNTESCLQCHQNTTGYSSYHNPQLIGCSSCHLGDISSLDKTKAHKGMILIPGNLADAEMTCGKCHSEELKKINNSLMTTNSGLVAVDKFVFGEADSPNYHYHIKDIQYSAADKHIRDLCANCHLGAEKAEYGEINQLSRGGGCIACHLNYSDEAKSDLEKYLASGKKELPGFHPSTDIFVNDTHCFGCHSRSSRISTNYIGLQETLLDEKEIGNKKEYSVLQDKRVYKHLEEDVHHTKGLLCIDCHSSHEVMGTGVKYLHQEDAVTLNCSDCHFKEKPNTIPYDSLDRESLLVFLHRDYKHSDKKIIAVKEDGHPLVNTYVDSTGNAYLISKNNRKVHPLKPQAAECSRESHKNVSCSSCHSSWTSRCIGCHNEFDKDKPKAFDLLDKKYVTGQWEEYVAEFSSSQSALGVREHGGKNVIEPAIPGMILTIDKGSYKGRPGEDISFHRLYAPNSPHTTTKEVRDCKSCHSNSATLGYGMGSLEYKIKSNKGSWIFIPEYALNSNDNLPEDAWIPFLKDVEKGVVNSTRTNFRPFNVEEQKRMLFIGACLQCHKDNSKVMKQTLELGLQPVLKKISDACILPEG
;
A
#
# COMPACT_ATOMS: atom_id res chain seq x y z
N MET A 1 -32.25 45.85 -44.93
CA MET A 1 -32.17 44.42 -44.52
C MET A 1 -30.75 43.85 -44.38
N LYS A 2 -29.66 44.46 -44.89
CA LYS A 2 -28.29 43.86 -44.81
C LYS A 2 -27.53 44.03 -43.48
N LYS A 3 -27.84 45.03 -42.64
CA LYS A 3 -27.13 45.25 -41.36
C LYS A 3 -27.48 44.25 -40.25
N LYS A 4 -28.74 43.80 -40.20
CA LYS A 4 -29.25 42.93 -39.13
C LYS A 4 -28.69 41.50 -39.18
N TYR A 5 -28.32 41.01 -40.35
CA TYR A 5 -27.70 39.68 -40.51
C TYR A 5 -26.20 39.67 -40.18
N PHE A 6 -25.52 40.81 -40.29
CA PHE A 6 -24.10 40.92 -39.95
C PHE A 6 -23.88 40.91 -38.43
N GLU A 7 -24.72 41.64 -37.67
CA GLU A 7 -24.65 41.66 -36.21
C GLU A 7 -25.02 40.30 -35.58
N VAL A 8 -26.03 39.61 -36.13
CA VAL A 8 -26.40 38.25 -35.66
C VAL A 8 -25.32 37.22 -35.99
N GLY A 9 -24.67 37.34 -37.16
CA GLY A 9 -23.54 36.48 -37.54
C GLY A 9 -22.35 36.64 -36.61
N VAL A 10 -21.96 37.88 -36.28
CA VAL A 10 -20.83 38.18 -35.39
C VAL A 10 -21.09 37.69 -33.96
N LEU A 11 -22.31 37.89 -33.44
CA LEU A 11 -22.71 37.39 -32.11
C LEU A 11 -22.71 35.85 -32.05
N SER A 12 -23.15 35.20 -33.13
CA SER A 12 -23.19 33.74 -33.21
C SER A 12 -21.78 33.13 -33.28
N THR A 13 -20.87 33.74 -34.05
CA THR A 13 -19.46 33.33 -34.08
C THR A 13 -18.74 33.60 -32.77
N GLY A 14 -19.04 34.72 -32.08
CA GLY A 14 -18.46 35.03 -30.77
C GLY A 14 -18.90 34.03 -29.70
N LEU A 15 -20.18 33.66 -29.69
CA LEU A 15 -20.71 32.65 -28.75
C LEU A 15 -20.09 31.27 -29.01
N LEU A 16 -19.94 30.88 -30.28
CA LEU A 16 -19.31 29.61 -30.66
C LEU A 16 -17.85 29.55 -30.19
N LEU A 17 -17.11 30.66 -30.35
CA LEU A 17 -15.72 30.78 -29.89
C LEU A 17 -15.61 30.67 -28.37
N ILE A 18 -16.53 31.28 -27.62
CA ILE A 18 -16.56 31.17 -26.16
C ILE A 18 -16.88 29.74 -25.71
N VAL A 19 -17.81 29.05 -26.38
CA VAL A 19 -18.12 27.64 -26.09
C VAL A 19 -16.93 26.74 -26.40
N ILE A 20 -16.24 26.95 -27.53
CA ILE A 20 -15.03 26.20 -27.89
C ILE A 20 -13.91 26.46 -26.88
N LEU A 21 -13.69 27.71 -26.47
CA LEU A 21 -12.67 28.05 -25.47
C LEU A 21 -13.02 27.49 -24.08
N PHE A 22 -14.30 27.46 -23.70
CA PHE A 22 -14.78 26.82 -22.47
C PHE A 22 -14.58 25.30 -22.51
N PHE A 23 -14.82 24.66 -23.67
CA PHE A 23 -14.49 23.26 -23.88
C PHE A 23 -12.98 23.04 -23.81
N ILE A 24 -12.14 23.80 -24.54
CA ILE A 24 -10.68 23.63 -24.48
C ILE A 24 -10.11 23.86 -23.08
N ARG A 25 -10.66 24.81 -22.30
CA ARG A 25 -10.22 25.08 -20.92
C ARG A 25 -10.61 23.97 -19.93
N ASN A 26 -11.75 23.33 -20.14
CA ASN A 26 -12.27 22.29 -19.25
C ASN A 26 -12.06 20.87 -19.79
N TYR A 27 -11.53 20.73 -21.01
CA TYR A 27 -11.16 19.46 -21.60
C TYR A 27 -9.73 19.16 -21.16
N ASP A 28 -9.63 18.19 -20.26
CA ASP A 28 -8.36 17.72 -19.73
C ASP A 28 -7.61 16.94 -20.82
N PHE A 29 -6.71 17.63 -21.53
CA PHE A 29 -5.80 17.00 -22.49
C PHE A 29 -4.74 16.10 -21.83
N SER A 30 -4.72 16.00 -20.50
CA SER A 30 -3.73 15.21 -19.76
C SER A 30 -3.98 13.70 -19.78
N ASN A 31 -5.14 13.23 -20.29
CA ASN A 31 -5.54 11.82 -20.24
C ASN A 31 -5.47 11.05 -21.57
N THR A 32 -4.82 11.61 -22.59
CA THR A 32 -4.40 10.80 -23.75
C THR A 32 -2.92 10.53 -23.65
N SER A 33 -2.56 9.52 -22.86
CA SER A 33 -1.28 8.84 -23.00
C SER A 33 -1.25 8.16 -24.38
N THR A 34 -0.72 8.87 -25.38
CA THR A 34 -0.18 8.19 -26.56
C THR A 34 0.83 7.16 -26.08
N PRO A 35 0.77 5.89 -26.52
CA PRO A 35 1.76 4.89 -26.14
C PRO A 35 3.13 5.41 -26.59
N THR A 36 3.96 5.81 -25.62
CA THR A 36 5.35 6.11 -25.90
C THR A 36 5.97 4.83 -26.43
N GLU A 37 6.53 4.87 -27.63
CA GLU A 37 7.18 3.72 -28.27
C GLU A 37 8.29 3.20 -27.33
N ILE A 38 8.11 2.01 -26.78
CA ILE A 38 8.97 1.45 -25.75
C ILE A 38 10.32 1.07 -26.38
N GLN A 39 11.37 1.87 -26.14
CA GLN A 39 12.71 1.63 -26.65
C GLN A 39 13.57 0.88 -25.62
N TYR A 40 13.83 -0.41 -25.86
CA TYR A 40 14.96 -1.11 -25.24
C TYR A 40 16.11 -1.10 -26.24
N SER A 41 17.26 -0.54 -25.89
CA SER A 41 18.43 -0.59 -26.74
C SER A 41 19.06 -1.99 -26.69
N LYS A 42 19.39 -2.57 -27.86
CA LYS A 42 20.34 -3.68 -27.93
C LYS A 42 21.73 -3.12 -27.66
N ILE A 43 22.41 -3.64 -26.64
CA ILE A 43 23.84 -3.38 -26.46
C ILE A 43 24.59 -4.21 -27.51
N GLU A 44 25.33 -3.56 -28.39
CA GLU A 44 26.34 -4.23 -29.21
C GLU A 44 27.53 -4.57 -28.30
N VAL A 45 27.65 -5.84 -27.92
CA VAL A 45 28.80 -6.32 -27.15
C VAL A 45 30.02 -6.39 -28.07
N GLY A 46 30.81 -5.32 -28.08
CA GLY A 46 32.07 -5.25 -28.81
C GLY A 46 33.19 -5.95 -28.05
N ASN A 47 33.61 -7.14 -28.53
CA ASN A 47 34.76 -7.93 -28.09
C ASN A 47 34.83 -8.31 -26.58
N THR A 48 35.49 -9.43 -26.30
CA THR A 48 35.68 -9.99 -24.96
C THR A 48 36.28 -8.97 -23.98
N GLU A 49 35.51 -8.55 -22.97
CA GLU A 49 36.01 -7.69 -21.90
C GLU A 49 37.20 -8.34 -21.18
N SER A 50 38.21 -7.54 -20.79
CA SER A 50 39.34 -8.00 -19.98
C SER A 50 38.92 -8.57 -18.62
N CYS A 51 37.75 -8.15 -18.11
CA CYS A 51 37.13 -8.64 -16.86
C CYS A 51 37.06 -10.17 -16.82
N LEU A 52 36.58 -10.76 -17.92
CA LEU A 52 36.44 -12.20 -18.08
C LEU A 52 37.78 -12.92 -18.25
N GLN A 53 38.93 -12.24 -18.28
CA GLN A 53 40.23 -12.94 -18.24
C GLN A 53 40.67 -13.26 -16.81
N CYS A 54 40.20 -12.48 -15.83
CA CYS A 54 40.47 -12.72 -14.42
C CYS A 54 39.31 -13.43 -13.70
N HIS A 55 38.06 -13.20 -14.14
CA HIS A 55 36.85 -13.72 -13.48
C HIS A 55 36.17 -14.88 -14.23
N GLN A 56 36.95 -15.72 -14.93
CA GLN A 56 36.45 -16.81 -15.80
C GLN A 56 35.57 -17.84 -15.11
N ASN A 57 35.81 -18.07 -13.81
CA ASN A 57 35.21 -19.18 -13.07
C ASN A 57 33.99 -18.76 -12.26
N THR A 58 33.54 -17.51 -12.38
CA THR A 58 32.37 -17.04 -11.65
C THR A 58 31.09 -17.57 -12.32
N THR A 59 30.16 -18.10 -11.52
CA THR A 59 28.88 -18.66 -11.94
C THR A 59 27.72 -18.01 -11.16
N GLY A 60 26.49 -18.52 -11.28
CA GLY A 60 25.32 -18.01 -10.54
C GLY A 60 24.52 -16.91 -11.26
N TYR A 61 24.94 -16.50 -12.45
CA TYR A 61 24.22 -15.50 -13.26
C TYR A 61 22.84 -15.98 -13.71
N SER A 62 21.90 -15.05 -13.85
CA SER A 62 20.62 -15.35 -14.50
C SER A 62 20.80 -15.54 -16.00
N SER A 63 19.87 -16.24 -16.64
CA SER A 63 19.95 -16.54 -18.09
C SER A 63 19.99 -15.28 -18.97
N TYR A 64 19.37 -14.18 -18.51
CA TYR A 64 19.23 -12.93 -19.28
C TYR A 64 20.23 -11.85 -18.89
N HIS A 65 20.88 -11.97 -17.71
CA HIS A 65 21.95 -11.06 -17.26
C HIS A 65 23.28 -11.81 -17.13
N ASN A 66 23.58 -12.69 -18.08
CA ASN A 66 24.85 -13.40 -18.12
C ASN A 66 25.94 -12.49 -18.74
N PRO A 67 27.09 -12.24 -18.07
CA PRO A 67 28.19 -11.44 -18.62
C PRO A 67 28.78 -11.95 -19.93
N GLN A 68 28.62 -13.24 -20.25
CA GLN A 68 28.99 -13.77 -21.57
C GLN A 68 28.11 -13.21 -22.70
N LEU A 69 26.91 -12.71 -22.37
CA LEU A 69 25.96 -12.12 -23.32
C LEU A 69 25.96 -10.60 -23.32
N ILE A 70 26.16 -9.97 -22.15
CA ILE A 70 26.01 -8.51 -21.99
C ILE A 70 27.26 -7.81 -21.44
N GLY A 71 28.32 -8.54 -21.07
CA GLY A 71 29.51 -7.97 -20.43
C GLY A 71 29.33 -7.66 -18.94
N CYS A 72 30.41 -7.68 -18.17
CA CYS A 72 30.43 -7.26 -16.77
C CYS A 72 30.27 -5.74 -16.65
N SER A 73 30.87 -4.99 -17.57
CA SER A 73 30.90 -3.52 -17.52
C SER A 73 29.53 -2.87 -17.78
N SER A 74 28.60 -3.58 -18.42
CA SER A 74 27.22 -3.11 -18.59
C SER A 74 26.50 -2.87 -17.25
N CYS A 75 26.89 -3.60 -16.20
CA CYS A 75 26.38 -3.38 -14.85
C CYS A 75 27.42 -2.69 -13.97
N HIS A 76 28.67 -3.17 -13.97
CA HIS A 76 29.68 -2.73 -13.03
C HIS A 76 30.53 -1.56 -13.52
N LEU A 77 30.40 -1.12 -14.78
CA LEU A 77 31.30 -0.16 -15.42
C LEU A 77 32.77 -0.63 -15.37
N GLY A 78 33.73 0.29 -15.34
CA GLY A 78 35.17 0.00 -15.35
C GLY A 78 35.81 0.04 -16.74
N ASP A 79 37.10 -0.24 -16.80
CA ASP A 79 37.90 -0.26 -18.03
C ASP A 79 38.03 -1.69 -18.56
N ILE A 80 37.25 -1.98 -19.61
CA ILE A 80 37.16 -3.29 -20.27
C ILE A 80 38.40 -3.68 -21.09
N SER A 81 39.37 -2.78 -21.25
CA SER A 81 40.52 -2.98 -22.12
C SER A 81 41.81 -3.34 -21.38
N SER A 82 41.86 -3.08 -20.07
CA SER A 82 43.06 -3.26 -19.26
C SER A 82 43.06 -4.59 -18.50
N LEU A 83 44.20 -5.27 -18.46
CA LEU A 83 44.46 -6.43 -17.58
C LEU A 83 45.11 -6.06 -16.25
N ASP A 84 45.55 -4.80 -16.11
CA ASP A 84 46.01 -4.30 -14.82
C ASP A 84 44.81 -4.11 -13.88
N LYS A 85 44.87 -4.73 -12.69
CA LYS A 85 43.79 -4.72 -11.69
C LYS A 85 43.33 -3.31 -11.35
N THR A 86 44.25 -2.37 -11.13
CA THR A 86 43.90 -1.03 -10.67
C THR A 86 43.25 -0.22 -11.80
N LYS A 87 43.75 -0.35 -13.02
CA LYS A 87 43.18 0.30 -14.20
C LYS A 87 41.82 -0.29 -14.58
N ALA A 88 41.69 -1.61 -14.62
CA ALA A 88 40.45 -2.31 -14.96
C ALA A 88 39.28 -1.92 -14.04
N HIS A 89 39.54 -1.83 -12.73
CA HIS A 89 38.52 -1.45 -11.74
C HIS A 89 38.32 0.07 -11.59
N LYS A 90 39.01 0.92 -12.35
CA LYS A 90 38.88 2.36 -12.23
C LYS A 90 37.48 2.80 -12.66
N GLY A 91 36.73 3.41 -11.74
CA GLY A 91 35.35 3.86 -11.98
C GLY A 91 34.31 2.74 -11.93
N MET A 92 34.68 1.55 -11.43
CA MET A 92 33.76 0.44 -11.24
C MET A 92 32.77 0.71 -10.10
N ILE A 93 31.52 0.29 -10.28
CA ILE A 93 30.46 0.27 -9.30
C ILE A 93 30.34 -1.13 -8.70
N LEU A 94 30.40 -1.22 -7.38
CA LEU A 94 30.42 -2.50 -6.66
C LEU A 94 29.02 -3.10 -6.48
N ILE A 95 28.02 -2.24 -6.31
CA ILE A 95 26.62 -2.61 -6.08
C ILE A 95 25.78 -1.84 -7.12
N PRO A 96 25.74 -2.30 -8.38
CA PRO A 96 25.01 -1.60 -9.43
C PRO A 96 23.50 -1.83 -9.32
N GLY A 97 22.71 -0.84 -9.74
CA GLY A 97 21.25 -0.87 -9.72
C GLY A 97 20.62 -0.03 -8.61
N ASN A 98 21.44 0.65 -7.80
CA ASN A 98 20.95 1.75 -6.97
C ASN A 98 20.39 2.86 -7.87
N LEU A 99 19.34 3.57 -7.46
CA LEU A 99 18.78 4.63 -8.31
C LEU A 99 19.78 5.74 -8.66
N ALA A 100 20.81 5.95 -7.82
CA ALA A 100 21.89 6.89 -8.08
C ALA A 100 22.78 6.51 -9.28
N ASP A 101 22.90 5.21 -9.59
CA ASP A 101 23.69 4.71 -10.72
C ASP A 101 22.85 4.05 -11.82
N ALA A 102 21.55 3.84 -11.58
CA ALA A 102 20.67 3.08 -12.47
C ALA A 102 20.63 3.66 -13.89
N GLU A 103 20.72 4.98 -14.06
CA GLU A 103 20.77 5.59 -15.42
C GLU A 103 21.98 5.13 -16.24
N MET A 104 23.12 4.89 -15.57
CA MET A 104 24.34 4.42 -16.21
C MET A 104 24.39 2.89 -16.34
N THR A 105 23.59 2.17 -15.55
CA THR A 105 23.57 0.70 -15.46
C THR A 105 22.24 0.15 -16.01
N CYS A 106 21.29 -0.23 -15.15
CA CYS A 106 20.03 -0.87 -15.52
C CYS A 106 19.22 -0.09 -16.57
N GLY A 107 19.16 1.23 -16.43
CA GLY A 107 18.42 2.18 -17.28
C GLY A 107 18.97 2.33 -18.69
N LYS A 108 20.17 1.80 -18.99
CA LYS A 108 20.63 1.67 -20.38
C LYS A 108 19.72 0.76 -21.18
N CYS A 109 19.25 -0.33 -20.57
CA CYS A 109 18.34 -1.29 -21.18
C CYS A 109 16.88 -1.06 -20.75
N HIS A 110 16.66 -0.67 -19.49
CA HIS A 110 15.36 -0.58 -18.83
C HIS A 110 14.97 0.88 -18.53
N SER A 111 15.04 1.75 -19.53
CA SER A 111 14.82 3.20 -19.36
C SER A 111 13.40 3.54 -18.91
N GLU A 112 12.41 2.79 -19.41
CA GLU A 112 11.00 3.00 -19.04
C GLU A 112 10.71 2.52 -17.61
N GLU A 113 11.23 1.36 -17.20
CA GLU A 113 11.11 0.90 -15.81
C GLU A 113 11.81 1.86 -14.85
N LEU A 114 12.98 2.40 -15.23
CA LEU A 114 13.66 3.42 -14.43
C LEU A 114 12.81 4.69 -14.28
N LYS A 115 12.18 5.15 -15.36
CA LYS A 115 11.26 6.31 -15.32
C LYS A 115 10.06 6.03 -14.41
N LYS A 116 9.48 4.83 -14.49
CA LYS A 116 8.36 4.40 -13.64
C LYS A 116 8.74 4.40 -12.16
N ILE A 117 9.84 3.71 -11.81
CA ILE A 117 10.30 3.59 -10.43
C ILE A 117 10.65 4.96 -9.83
N ASN A 118 11.28 5.86 -10.58
CA ASN A 118 11.61 7.20 -10.09
C ASN A 118 10.37 8.04 -9.73
N ASN A 119 9.22 7.76 -10.34
CA ASN A 119 7.95 8.44 -10.06
C ASN A 119 7.07 7.67 -9.05
N SER A 120 7.46 6.46 -8.64
CA SER A 120 6.64 5.61 -7.77
C SER A 120 6.56 6.17 -6.34
N LEU A 121 5.53 5.76 -5.60
CA LEU A 121 5.39 6.15 -4.19
C LEU A 121 6.44 5.51 -3.28
N MET A 122 6.94 4.32 -3.60
CA MET A 122 8.04 3.70 -2.85
C MET A 122 9.34 4.51 -2.97
N THR A 123 9.51 5.28 -4.05
CA THR A 123 10.63 6.22 -4.25
C THR A 123 10.31 7.64 -3.79
N THR A 124 9.10 8.14 -3.95
CA THR A 124 8.86 9.54 -3.54
C THR A 124 8.50 9.67 -2.06
N ASN A 125 7.82 8.66 -1.49
CA ASN A 125 7.13 8.74 -0.20
C ASN A 125 6.26 10.02 -0.08
N SER A 126 5.73 10.51 -1.21
CA SER A 126 5.09 11.82 -1.32
C SER A 126 3.96 12.00 -0.31
N GLY A 127 3.02 11.04 -0.23
CA GLY A 127 1.90 11.11 0.71
C GLY A 127 2.31 11.11 2.17
N LEU A 128 3.39 10.41 2.54
CA LEU A 128 3.90 10.40 3.92
C LEU A 128 4.44 11.79 4.29
N VAL A 129 5.30 12.37 3.45
CA VAL A 129 5.85 13.72 3.68
C VAL A 129 4.75 14.77 3.68
N ALA A 130 3.74 14.64 2.81
CA ALA A 130 2.64 15.59 2.71
C ALA A 130 1.75 15.60 3.96
N VAL A 131 1.35 14.42 4.43
CA VAL A 131 0.52 14.30 5.64
C VAL A 131 1.29 14.76 6.86
N ASP A 132 2.58 14.42 6.96
CA ASP A 132 3.42 14.84 8.08
C ASP A 132 3.56 16.37 8.15
N LYS A 133 3.95 17.03 7.05
CA LYS A 133 4.01 18.49 6.99
C LYS A 133 2.68 19.16 7.32
N PHE A 134 1.57 18.57 6.89
CA PHE A 134 0.23 19.07 7.22
C PHE A 134 -0.04 19.00 8.72
N VAL A 135 0.28 17.87 9.36
CA VAL A 135 0.06 17.67 10.80
C VAL A 135 0.96 18.57 11.65
N PHE A 136 2.19 18.83 11.22
CA PHE A 136 3.08 19.80 11.86
C PHE A 136 2.69 21.27 11.62
N GLY A 137 1.71 21.54 10.74
CA GLY A 137 1.30 22.89 10.35
C GLY A 137 2.29 23.60 9.42
N GLU A 138 3.19 22.86 8.78
CA GLU A 138 4.14 23.35 7.76
C GLU A 138 3.54 23.35 6.35
N ALA A 139 2.38 22.70 6.17
CA ALA A 139 1.58 22.73 4.96
C ALA A 139 0.09 22.94 5.33
N ASP A 140 -0.65 23.65 4.48
CA ASP A 140 -2.09 23.90 4.65
C ASP A 140 -2.98 22.81 4.02
N SER A 141 -2.37 21.83 3.35
CA SER A 141 -3.06 20.71 2.71
C SER A 141 -2.24 19.43 2.80
N PRO A 142 -2.86 18.27 3.09
CA PRO A 142 -2.20 16.97 3.04
C PRO A 142 -1.99 16.46 1.60
N ASN A 143 -2.33 17.27 0.58
CA ASN A 143 -2.33 16.86 -0.82
C ASN A 143 -1.22 17.47 -1.69
N TYR A 144 -0.16 17.99 -1.09
CA TYR A 144 1.01 18.42 -1.86
C TYR A 144 1.90 17.27 -2.29
N HIS A 145 2.57 17.45 -3.41
CA HIS A 145 3.58 16.51 -3.88
C HIS A 145 4.96 16.88 -3.34
N TYR A 146 5.60 15.92 -2.69
CA TYR A 146 6.96 16.03 -2.17
C TYR A 146 7.79 14.83 -2.61
N HIS A 147 9.10 14.94 -2.45
CA HIS A 147 9.99 13.81 -2.55
C HIS A 147 10.82 13.72 -1.28
N ILE A 148 10.87 12.54 -0.70
CA ILE A 148 11.59 12.30 0.56
C ILE A 148 13.07 12.65 0.50
N LYS A 149 13.72 12.59 -0.66
CA LYS A 149 15.13 12.98 -0.81
C LYS A 149 15.35 14.49 -0.64
N ASP A 150 14.31 15.30 -0.87
CA ASP A 150 14.39 16.75 -0.88
C ASP A 150 14.09 17.37 0.50
N ILE A 151 13.65 16.58 1.47
CA ILE A 151 13.33 17.04 2.83
C ILE A 151 14.58 17.58 3.53
N GLN A 152 14.42 18.65 4.30
CA GLN A 152 15.52 19.33 4.98
C GLN A 152 15.48 19.02 6.48
N TYR A 153 15.47 20.05 7.32
CA TYR A 153 15.49 19.93 8.78
C TYR A 153 14.46 20.88 9.41
N SER A 154 13.29 21.01 8.82
CA SER A 154 12.14 21.54 9.55
C SER A 154 11.70 20.57 10.65
N ALA A 155 10.73 20.95 11.50
CA ALA A 155 10.27 20.06 12.57
C ALA A 155 9.68 18.77 11.98
N ALA A 156 8.85 18.91 10.94
CA ALA A 156 8.28 17.81 10.17
C ALA A 156 9.35 16.99 9.44
N ASP A 157 10.25 17.65 8.70
CA ASP A 157 11.29 16.93 7.95
C ASP A 157 12.21 16.13 8.88
N LYS A 158 12.56 16.70 10.04
CA LYS A 158 13.36 16.02 11.05
C LYS A 158 12.60 14.86 11.68
N HIS A 159 11.29 14.98 11.89
CA HIS A 159 10.44 13.86 12.36
C HIS A 159 10.47 12.69 11.39
N ILE A 160 10.26 12.94 10.09
CA ILE A 160 10.39 11.92 9.04
C ILE A 160 11.80 11.33 9.00
N ARG A 161 12.85 12.16 9.10
CA ARG A 161 14.25 11.68 9.13
C ARG A 161 14.53 10.78 10.33
N ASP A 162 13.89 11.00 11.48
CA ASP A 162 14.15 10.25 12.71
C ASP A 162 13.36 8.95 12.82
N LEU A 163 12.14 8.92 12.28
CA LEU A 163 11.19 7.83 12.52
C LEU A 163 10.77 7.08 11.25
N CYS A 164 10.76 7.73 10.09
CA CYS A 164 10.04 7.21 8.91
C CYS A 164 10.90 7.02 7.65
N ALA A 165 12.01 7.74 7.47
CA ALA A 165 12.77 7.77 6.21
C ALA A 165 13.56 6.49 5.90
N ASN A 166 13.37 5.42 6.68
CA ASN A 166 14.11 4.17 6.51
C ASN A 166 13.62 3.31 5.33
N CYS A 167 12.34 3.43 4.92
CA CYS A 167 11.69 2.52 3.98
C CYS A 167 11.65 3.02 2.53
N HIS A 168 12.34 4.11 2.22
CA HIS A 168 12.38 4.68 0.87
C HIS A 168 13.24 3.84 -0.09
N LEU A 169 12.69 3.44 -1.24
CA LEU A 169 13.31 2.56 -2.22
C LEU A 169 14.59 3.15 -2.84
N GLY A 170 14.64 4.47 -3.01
CA GLY A 170 15.82 5.16 -3.54
C GLY A 170 16.93 5.39 -2.51
N ALA A 171 16.79 4.90 -1.26
CA ALA A 171 17.92 4.85 -0.34
C ALA A 171 19.01 3.93 -0.91
N GLU A 172 20.27 4.36 -0.86
CA GLU A 172 21.38 3.57 -1.42
C GLU A 172 21.67 2.35 -0.54
N LYS A 173 21.79 1.20 -1.20
CA LYS A 173 22.31 -0.02 -0.60
C LYS A 173 23.84 0.01 -0.67
N ALA A 174 24.46 0.29 0.47
CA ALA A 174 25.93 0.35 0.61
C ALA A 174 26.57 -0.98 1.01
N GLU A 175 25.79 -1.93 1.53
CA GLU A 175 26.28 -3.21 2.05
C GLU A 175 25.89 -4.38 1.13
N TYR A 176 26.84 -5.29 0.93
CA TYR A 176 26.61 -6.55 0.21
C TYR A 176 25.65 -7.46 0.97
N GLY A 177 24.96 -8.32 0.24
CA GLY A 177 24.07 -9.32 0.81
C GLY A 177 22.62 -9.11 0.41
N GLU A 178 21.83 -10.14 0.67
CA GLU A 178 20.42 -10.19 0.29
C GLU A 178 19.56 -9.13 0.98
N ILE A 179 18.35 -8.94 0.43
CA ILE A 179 17.29 -8.25 1.17
C ILE A 179 16.77 -9.21 2.25
N ASN A 180 16.59 -8.68 3.45
CA ASN A 180 16.10 -9.39 4.63
C ASN A 180 15.31 -8.41 5.51
N GLN A 181 14.98 -8.79 6.75
CA GLN A 181 14.15 -7.96 7.63
C GLN A 181 14.83 -6.63 8.04
N LEU A 182 16.15 -6.54 7.90
CA LEU A 182 16.98 -5.38 8.26
C LEU A 182 17.48 -4.58 7.04
N SER A 183 17.56 -5.22 5.88
CA SER A 183 18.08 -4.65 4.62
C SER A 183 16.96 -3.92 3.85
N ARG A 184 17.25 -2.69 3.38
CA ARG A 184 16.29 -1.78 2.73
C ARG A 184 16.99 -0.96 1.65
N GLY A 185 16.20 -0.40 0.75
CA GLY A 185 16.72 0.43 -0.35
C GLY A 185 17.41 -0.41 -1.42
N GLY A 186 18.10 0.26 -2.34
CA GLY A 186 18.81 -0.36 -3.45
C GLY A 186 18.16 -0.15 -4.81
N GLY A 187 17.08 0.62 -4.93
CA GLY A 187 16.44 0.85 -6.23
C GLY A 187 16.04 -0.47 -6.93
N CYS A 188 16.62 -0.74 -8.10
CA CYS A 188 16.33 -1.95 -8.88
C CYS A 188 16.71 -3.23 -8.13
N ILE A 189 17.86 -3.24 -7.45
CA ILE A 189 18.36 -4.44 -6.74
C ILE A 189 17.65 -4.72 -5.42
N ALA A 190 16.78 -3.81 -4.96
CA ALA A 190 15.91 -4.07 -3.81
C ALA A 190 14.91 -5.21 -4.10
N CYS A 191 14.62 -5.48 -5.38
CA CYS A 191 13.72 -6.55 -5.79
C CYS A 191 14.38 -7.57 -6.72
N HIS A 192 15.35 -7.14 -7.53
CA HIS A 192 15.90 -7.96 -8.60
C HIS A 192 17.21 -8.69 -8.27
N LEU A 193 17.80 -8.48 -7.08
CA LEU A 193 19.05 -9.14 -6.69
C LEU A 193 18.77 -10.35 -5.79
N ASN A 194 18.84 -11.53 -6.38
CA ASN A 194 18.53 -12.80 -5.73
C ASN A 194 19.80 -13.57 -5.37
N TYR A 195 19.88 -14.02 -4.12
CA TYR A 195 21.00 -14.80 -3.61
C TYR A 195 20.63 -16.28 -3.53
N SER A 196 21.33 -17.14 -4.28
CA SER A 196 21.30 -18.59 -4.06
C SER A 196 22.06 -18.96 -2.78
N ASP A 197 21.86 -20.18 -2.27
CA ASP A 197 22.57 -20.65 -1.08
C ASP A 197 24.09 -20.63 -1.26
N GLU A 198 24.58 -20.93 -2.48
CA GLU A 198 26.00 -20.83 -2.83
C GLU A 198 26.49 -19.38 -2.82
N ALA A 199 25.74 -18.45 -3.40
CA ALA A 199 26.09 -17.03 -3.40
C ALA A 199 26.13 -16.45 -1.97
N LYS A 200 25.23 -16.91 -1.08
CA LYS A 200 25.26 -16.54 0.35
C LYS A 200 26.52 -17.09 1.03
N SER A 201 26.78 -18.38 0.87
CA SER A 201 27.95 -19.03 1.48
C SER A 201 29.27 -18.40 1.00
N ASP A 202 29.38 -18.08 -0.28
CA ASP A 202 30.57 -17.44 -0.83
C ASP A 202 30.72 -15.99 -0.35
N LEU A 203 29.62 -15.24 -0.22
CA LEU A 203 29.67 -13.91 0.38
C LEU A 203 30.14 -13.97 1.84
N GLU A 204 29.66 -14.93 2.62
CA GLU A 204 30.09 -15.12 4.02
C GLU A 204 31.60 -15.40 4.10
N LYS A 205 32.14 -16.29 3.26
CA LYS A 205 33.59 -16.58 3.19
C LYS A 205 34.39 -15.36 2.73
N TYR A 206 33.89 -14.63 1.73
CA TYR A 206 34.52 -13.40 1.25
C TYR A 206 34.63 -12.35 2.37
N LEU A 207 33.57 -12.15 3.14
CA LEU A 207 33.58 -11.22 4.27
C LEU A 207 34.49 -11.72 5.41
N ALA A 208 34.40 -13.01 5.78
CA ALA A 208 35.19 -13.61 6.85
C ALA A 208 36.71 -13.62 6.56
N SER A 209 37.10 -13.75 5.29
CA SER A 209 38.51 -13.70 4.87
C SER A 209 39.09 -12.27 4.80
N GLY A 210 38.32 -11.25 5.15
CA GLY A 210 38.71 -9.85 4.98
C GLY A 210 38.81 -9.47 3.50
N LYS A 211 37.88 -9.97 2.68
CA LYS A 211 37.77 -9.72 1.23
C LYS A 211 38.92 -10.32 0.39
N LYS A 212 39.52 -11.43 0.85
CA LYS A 212 40.66 -12.08 0.18
C LYS A 212 40.26 -13.31 -0.63
N GLU A 213 39.33 -14.10 -0.12
CA GLU A 213 38.76 -15.26 -0.82
C GLU A 213 37.63 -14.78 -1.73
N LEU A 214 37.89 -14.66 -3.03
CA LEU A 214 36.93 -14.12 -3.98
C LEU A 214 35.73 -15.07 -4.17
N PRO A 215 34.48 -14.55 -4.25
CA PRO A 215 33.30 -15.35 -4.52
C PRO A 215 33.40 -16.07 -5.88
N GLY A 216 33.06 -17.37 -5.88
CA GLY A 216 32.86 -18.15 -7.11
C GLY A 216 31.42 -18.04 -7.62
N PHE A 217 30.46 -17.79 -6.75
CA PHE A 217 29.06 -17.57 -7.11
C PHE A 217 28.66 -16.09 -7.01
N HIS A 218 28.09 -15.59 -8.09
CA HIS A 218 27.48 -14.26 -8.19
C HIS A 218 25.97 -14.36 -7.89
N PRO A 219 25.37 -13.40 -7.16
CA PRO A 219 23.92 -13.32 -7.00
C PRO A 219 23.23 -13.08 -8.35
N SER A 220 22.07 -13.69 -8.61
CA SER A 220 21.39 -13.52 -9.89
C SER A 220 20.62 -12.20 -9.93
N THR A 221 20.67 -11.50 -11.08
CA THR A 221 19.78 -10.37 -11.34
C THR A 221 18.63 -10.83 -12.22
N ASP A 222 17.42 -10.93 -11.67
CA ASP A 222 16.26 -11.47 -12.37
C ASP A 222 14.92 -11.05 -11.73
N ILE A 223 13.83 -11.55 -12.30
CA ILE A 223 12.46 -11.18 -11.91
C ILE A 223 11.84 -12.14 -10.88
N PHE A 224 12.58 -13.09 -10.31
CA PHE A 224 12.06 -14.09 -9.38
C PHE A 224 11.94 -13.55 -7.94
N VAL A 225 11.22 -12.43 -7.81
CA VAL A 225 10.96 -11.74 -6.55
C VAL A 225 10.08 -12.59 -5.63
N ASN A 226 10.32 -12.50 -4.32
CA ASN A 226 9.54 -13.13 -3.25
C ASN A 226 9.18 -12.13 -2.14
N ASP A 227 8.35 -12.52 -1.18
CA ASP A 227 7.81 -11.64 -0.13
C ASP A 227 8.88 -11.04 0.79
N THR A 228 10.07 -11.64 0.90
CA THR A 228 11.19 -11.08 1.68
C THR A 228 11.62 -9.71 1.13
N HIS A 229 11.51 -9.51 -0.19
CA HIS A 229 11.84 -8.22 -0.83
C HIS A 229 10.87 -7.11 -0.43
N CYS A 230 9.62 -7.46 -0.13
CA CYS A 230 8.61 -6.52 0.37
C CYS A 230 8.76 -6.30 1.88
N PHE A 231 9.10 -7.37 2.61
CA PHE A 231 9.08 -7.43 4.07
C PHE A 231 9.97 -6.37 4.74
N GLY A 232 11.18 -6.12 4.22
CA GLY A 232 12.11 -5.15 4.82
C GLY A 232 11.50 -3.77 5.03
N CYS A 233 10.67 -3.32 4.08
CA CYS A 233 10.00 -2.02 4.11
C CYS A 233 8.55 -2.09 4.65
N HIS A 234 7.79 -3.12 4.27
CA HIS A 234 6.36 -3.25 4.56
C HIS A 234 6.03 -4.00 5.88
N SER A 235 7.02 -4.26 6.74
CA SER A 235 6.85 -4.86 8.08
C SER A 235 6.68 -3.84 9.23
N ARG A 236 6.65 -2.53 8.91
CA ARG A 236 6.46 -1.44 9.88
C ARG A 236 5.24 -0.59 9.53
N SER A 237 5.39 0.37 8.62
CA SER A 237 4.30 1.29 8.26
C SER A 237 3.13 0.52 7.65
N SER A 238 1.93 0.71 8.22
CA SER A 238 0.71 -0.06 7.91
C SER A 238 0.78 -1.59 8.14
N ARG A 239 1.94 -2.13 8.57
CA ARG A 239 2.14 -3.56 8.89
C ARG A 239 1.70 -4.53 7.79
N ILE A 240 1.77 -4.12 6.52
CA ILE A 240 1.22 -4.88 5.38
C ILE A 240 1.77 -6.31 5.32
N SER A 241 3.10 -6.47 5.30
CA SER A 241 3.73 -7.79 5.20
C SER A 241 3.45 -8.65 6.43
N THR A 242 3.42 -8.06 7.62
CA THR A 242 3.18 -8.81 8.86
C THR A 242 1.72 -9.21 8.99
N ASN A 243 0.78 -8.35 8.59
CA ASN A 243 -0.64 -8.68 8.55
C ASN A 243 -0.94 -9.81 7.57
N TYR A 244 -0.34 -9.77 6.38
CA TYR A 244 -0.50 -10.81 5.35
C TYR A 244 -0.16 -12.21 5.88
N ILE A 245 0.87 -12.29 6.72
CA ILE A 245 1.35 -13.53 7.34
C ILE A 245 0.85 -13.74 8.78
N GLY A 246 -0.19 -13.02 9.22
CA GLY A 246 -0.84 -13.28 10.51
C GLY A 246 -0.05 -12.83 11.75
N LEU A 247 0.79 -11.80 11.64
CA LEU A 247 1.63 -11.29 12.73
C LEU A 247 1.20 -9.88 13.17
N GLN A 248 0.72 -9.76 14.42
CA GLN A 248 0.39 -8.49 15.06
C GLN A 248 1.53 -8.00 15.96
N GLU A 249 2.05 -6.81 15.66
CA GLU A 249 3.10 -6.15 16.44
C GLU A 249 2.63 -5.80 17.85
N THR A 250 3.44 -6.10 18.87
CA THR A 250 3.16 -5.86 20.29
C THR A 250 4.16 -4.89 20.92
N LEU A 251 3.85 -4.39 22.12
CA LEU A 251 4.80 -3.62 22.94
C LEU A 251 5.66 -4.50 23.87
N LEU A 252 5.59 -5.83 23.72
CA LEU A 252 6.35 -6.77 24.53
C LEU A 252 7.80 -6.88 24.04
N ASP A 253 8.69 -7.22 24.98
CA ASP A 253 10.06 -7.58 24.71
C ASP A 253 10.28 -9.10 24.67
N GLU A 254 11.34 -9.54 23.99
CA GLU A 254 11.75 -10.96 23.86
C GLU A 254 11.84 -11.67 25.24
N LYS A 255 12.23 -10.93 26.29
CA LYS A 255 12.34 -11.48 27.65
C LYS A 255 10.98 -11.78 28.29
N GLU A 256 9.94 -11.01 27.95
CA GLU A 256 8.60 -11.13 28.55
C GLU A 256 7.82 -12.32 27.98
N ILE A 257 8.10 -12.70 26.74
CA ILE A 257 7.46 -13.84 26.10
C ILE A 257 8.11 -15.18 26.45
N GLY A 258 9.42 -15.21 26.72
CA GLY A 258 10.18 -16.45 26.86
C GLY A 258 9.99 -17.36 25.63
N ASN A 259 9.50 -18.59 25.84
CA ASN A 259 9.29 -19.60 24.78
C ASN A 259 7.81 -19.80 24.39
N LYS A 260 6.97 -18.78 24.61
CA LYS A 260 5.55 -18.83 24.23
C LYS A 260 5.40 -18.98 22.71
N LYS A 261 4.68 -20.01 22.28
CA LYS A 261 4.54 -20.38 20.85
C LYS A 261 3.63 -19.44 20.08
N GLU A 262 2.77 -18.72 20.77
CA GLU A 262 1.86 -17.73 20.19
C GLU A 262 2.56 -16.42 19.80
N TYR A 263 3.88 -16.32 20.01
CA TYR A 263 4.68 -15.17 19.63
C TYR A 263 5.84 -15.53 18.69
N SER A 264 6.33 -14.53 17.97
CA SER A 264 7.56 -14.59 17.18
C SER A 264 8.37 -13.32 17.35
N VAL A 265 9.68 -13.45 17.28
CA VAL A 265 10.62 -12.32 17.40
C VAL A 265 11.30 -12.12 16.06
N LEU A 266 11.22 -10.91 15.52
CA LEU A 266 11.90 -10.54 14.28
C LEU A 266 13.39 -10.25 14.54
N GLN A 267 14.17 -10.13 13.47
CA GLN A 267 15.61 -9.83 13.55
C GLN A 267 15.90 -8.48 14.23
N ASP A 268 14.97 -7.52 14.13
CA ASP A 268 15.04 -6.23 14.83
C ASP A 268 14.46 -6.25 16.25
N LYS A 269 14.28 -7.45 16.83
CA LYS A 269 13.87 -7.72 18.22
C LYS A 269 12.42 -7.38 18.56
N ARG A 270 11.64 -6.89 17.61
CA ARG A 270 10.21 -6.67 17.81
C ARG A 270 9.46 -7.99 17.99
N VAL A 271 8.53 -7.99 18.93
CA VAL A 271 7.71 -9.15 19.27
C VAL A 271 6.35 -9.04 18.59
N TYR A 272 5.94 -10.14 17.96
CA TYR A 272 4.67 -10.28 17.26
C TYR A 272 3.85 -11.42 17.83
N LYS A 273 2.55 -11.19 17.96
CA LYS A 273 1.56 -12.21 18.30
C LYS A 273 1.00 -12.85 17.03
N HIS A 274 0.79 -14.16 17.04
CA HIS A 274 0.14 -14.89 15.94
C HIS A 274 -1.38 -14.65 15.95
N LEU A 275 -1.91 -14.23 14.81
CA LEU A 275 -3.33 -14.09 14.50
C LEU A 275 -3.65 -14.85 13.20
N GLU A 276 -4.89 -14.74 12.73
CA GLU A 276 -5.31 -15.36 11.47
C GLU A 276 -4.58 -14.73 10.27
N GLU A 277 -3.96 -15.58 9.44
CA GLU A 277 -3.26 -15.21 8.21
C GLU A 277 -4.24 -14.88 7.06
N ASP A 278 -3.76 -14.15 6.04
CA ASP A 278 -4.54 -13.96 4.81
C ASP A 278 -4.73 -15.30 4.07
N VAL A 279 -5.94 -15.55 3.56
CA VAL A 279 -6.28 -16.77 2.83
C VAL A 279 -5.45 -16.95 1.55
N HIS A 280 -4.97 -15.87 0.94
CA HIS A 280 -4.07 -15.94 -0.21
C HIS A 280 -2.67 -16.37 0.21
N HIS A 281 -2.18 -15.87 1.36
CA HIS A 281 -0.91 -16.29 1.95
C HIS A 281 -0.92 -17.78 2.29
N THR A 282 -1.98 -18.26 2.99
CA THR A 282 -2.13 -19.69 3.34
C THR A 282 -2.18 -20.61 2.11
N LYS A 283 -2.46 -20.06 0.92
CA LYS A 283 -2.44 -20.79 -0.35
C LYS A 283 -1.10 -20.74 -1.08
N GLY A 284 -0.13 -20.02 -0.55
CA GLY A 284 1.22 -19.87 -1.09
C GLY A 284 1.35 -18.76 -2.15
N LEU A 285 0.40 -17.82 -2.20
CA LEU A 285 0.50 -16.65 -3.09
C LEU A 285 1.43 -15.59 -2.49
N LEU A 286 2.25 -14.99 -3.33
CA LEU A 286 3.17 -13.90 -3.00
C LEU A 286 2.48 -12.54 -3.14
N CYS A 287 3.08 -11.49 -2.59
CA CYS A 287 2.66 -10.11 -2.83
C CYS A 287 2.55 -9.82 -4.33
N ILE A 288 3.52 -10.30 -5.11
CA ILE A 288 3.59 -10.10 -6.56
C ILE A 288 2.59 -10.96 -7.35
N ASP A 289 1.87 -11.91 -6.75
CA ASP A 289 0.79 -12.63 -7.43
C ASP A 289 -0.41 -11.71 -7.69
N CYS A 290 -0.61 -10.71 -6.81
CA CYS A 290 -1.56 -9.61 -6.97
C CYS A 290 -0.86 -8.39 -7.59
N HIS A 291 0.20 -7.88 -6.96
CA HIS A 291 0.88 -6.68 -7.42
C HIS A 291 1.78 -6.96 -8.63
N SER A 292 1.28 -6.62 -9.82
CA SER A 292 1.98 -6.80 -11.08
C SER A 292 3.18 -5.85 -11.19
N SER A 293 3.99 -6.00 -12.24
CA SER A 293 5.10 -5.09 -12.51
C SER A 293 4.61 -3.65 -12.75
N HIS A 294 3.42 -3.49 -13.35
CA HIS A 294 2.75 -2.21 -13.57
C HIS A 294 2.34 -1.51 -12.27
N GLU A 295 2.11 -2.26 -11.18
CA GLU A 295 1.82 -1.68 -9.87
C GLU A 295 3.10 -1.46 -9.05
N VAL A 296 3.96 -2.48 -8.95
CA VAL A 296 5.17 -2.44 -8.10
C VAL A 296 6.18 -1.42 -8.65
N MET A 297 6.45 -1.42 -9.96
CA MET A 297 7.33 -0.40 -10.55
C MET A 297 6.58 0.92 -10.80
N GLY A 298 5.25 0.85 -10.88
CA GLY A 298 4.35 1.97 -11.12
C GLY A 298 4.09 2.24 -12.61
N THR A 299 3.17 3.17 -12.86
CA THR A 299 2.74 3.55 -14.22
C THR A 299 3.57 4.69 -14.82
N GLY A 300 4.47 5.28 -14.03
CA GLY A 300 5.20 6.51 -14.38
C GLY A 300 4.42 7.79 -14.09
N VAL A 301 3.16 7.68 -13.65
CA VAL A 301 2.38 8.78 -13.09
C VAL A 301 2.80 9.01 -11.63
N LYS A 302 2.86 10.27 -11.21
CA LYS A 302 3.09 10.62 -9.80
C LYS A 302 1.76 10.58 -9.07
N TYR A 303 1.64 9.60 -8.18
CA TYR A 303 0.52 9.52 -7.26
C TYR A 303 0.86 10.21 -5.94
N LEU A 304 -0.18 10.59 -5.22
CA LEU A 304 -0.03 11.15 -3.89
C LEU A 304 -0.20 10.06 -2.82
N HIS A 305 -1.21 9.21 -2.98
CA HIS A 305 -1.57 8.17 -2.01
C HIS A 305 -1.56 6.78 -2.66
N GLN A 306 -1.28 5.75 -1.85
CA GLN A 306 -1.06 4.38 -2.34
C GLN A 306 -2.31 3.80 -3.02
N GLU A 307 -3.49 4.13 -2.52
CA GLU A 307 -4.77 3.67 -3.06
C GLU A 307 -5.05 4.19 -4.48
N ASP A 308 -4.40 5.28 -4.88
CA ASP A 308 -4.53 5.84 -6.23
C ASP A 308 -3.56 5.18 -7.22
N ALA A 309 -2.50 4.53 -6.71
CA ALA A 309 -1.45 3.89 -7.49
C ALA A 309 -1.67 2.39 -7.74
N VAL A 310 -2.67 1.80 -7.08
CA VAL A 310 -3.04 0.38 -7.18
C VAL A 310 -4.41 0.29 -7.85
N THR A 311 -4.50 -0.40 -8.98
CA THR A 311 -5.70 -0.50 -9.81
C THR A 311 -6.31 -1.89 -9.77
N LEU A 312 -5.55 -2.91 -9.34
CA LEU A 312 -6.05 -4.27 -9.17
C LEU A 312 -7.10 -4.31 -8.06
N ASN A 313 -8.29 -4.80 -8.41
CA ASN A 313 -9.38 -5.00 -7.48
C ASN A 313 -9.64 -6.49 -7.26
N CYS A 314 -10.21 -6.84 -6.10
CA CYS A 314 -10.64 -8.22 -5.81
C CYS A 314 -11.55 -8.76 -6.93
N SER A 315 -12.37 -7.88 -7.52
CA SER A 315 -13.35 -8.22 -8.54
C SER A 315 -12.78 -8.56 -9.92
N ASP A 316 -11.51 -8.25 -10.18
CA ASP A 316 -10.85 -8.64 -11.43
C ASP A 316 -10.57 -10.15 -11.46
N CYS A 317 -10.15 -10.71 -10.32
CA CYS A 317 -9.91 -12.15 -10.14
C CYS A 317 -11.17 -12.90 -9.66
N HIS A 318 -11.92 -12.29 -8.74
CA HIS A 318 -13.22 -12.78 -8.26
C HIS A 318 -14.33 -12.02 -8.96
N PHE A 319 -14.56 -12.35 -10.22
CA PHE A 319 -15.52 -11.67 -11.10
C PHE A 319 -16.96 -12.11 -10.84
N LYS A 320 -17.92 -11.26 -11.19
CA LYS A 320 -19.36 -11.55 -11.06
C LYS A 320 -19.84 -12.57 -12.10
N GLU A 321 -19.53 -12.34 -13.38
CA GLU A 321 -19.95 -13.22 -14.48
C GLU A 321 -18.76 -13.75 -15.26
N LYS A 322 -18.00 -12.85 -15.90
CA LYS A 322 -16.80 -13.17 -16.67
C LYS A 322 -15.68 -12.17 -16.35
N PRO A 323 -14.42 -12.62 -16.33
CA PRO A 323 -13.30 -11.71 -16.17
C PRO A 323 -13.12 -10.85 -17.42
N ASN A 324 -12.57 -9.64 -17.23
CA ASN A 324 -12.00 -8.88 -18.33
C ASN A 324 -10.73 -9.58 -18.82
N THR A 325 -10.53 -9.69 -20.13
CA THR A 325 -9.43 -10.48 -20.69
C THR A 325 -8.84 -9.89 -21.96
N ILE A 326 -7.57 -10.17 -22.21
CA ILE A 326 -6.85 -9.84 -23.44
C ILE A 326 -6.14 -11.08 -24.02
N PRO A 327 -5.88 -11.14 -25.34
CA PRO A 327 -5.09 -12.22 -25.94
C PRO A 327 -3.59 -11.99 -25.71
N TYR A 328 -2.81 -13.07 -25.78
CA TYR A 328 -1.34 -13.04 -25.66
C TYR A 328 -0.67 -12.05 -26.65
N ASP A 329 -1.13 -12.02 -27.90
CA ASP A 329 -0.58 -11.14 -28.94
C ASP A 329 -0.84 -9.64 -28.69
N SER A 330 -1.64 -9.30 -27.69
CA SER A 330 -1.91 -7.92 -27.25
C SER A 330 -1.18 -7.55 -25.96
N LEU A 331 -0.33 -8.42 -25.41
CA LEU A 331 0.51 -8.06 -24.27
C LEU A 331 1.42 -6.90 -24.64
N ASP A 332 1.50 -5.91 -23.76
CA ASP A 332 2.55 -4.91 -23.85
C ASP A 332 3.92 -5.56 -23.64
N ARG A 333 4.97 -4.85 -24.04
CA ARG A 333 6.33 -5.39 -24.05
C ARG A 333 6.80 -5.82 -22.66
N GLU A 334 6.48 -5.06 -21.61
CA GLU A 334 6.88 -5.39 -20.24
C GLU A 334 6.22 -6.69 -19.79
N SER A 335 4.90 -6.81 -19.99
CA SER A 335 4.16 -8.03 -19.68
C SER A 335 4.63 -9.24 -20.48
N LEU A 336 4.96 -9.05 -21.76
CA LEU A 336 5.51 -10.10 -22.61
C LEU A 336 6.85 -10.62 -22.05
N LEU A 337 7.75 -9.71 -21.63
CA LEU A 337 9.03 -10.09 -21.03
C LEU A 337 8.82 -10.85 -19.72
N VAL A 338 7.91 -10.39 -18.85
CA VAL A 338 7.56 -11.12 -17.61
C VAL A 338 7.03 -12.52 -17.95
N PHE A 339 6.15 -12.64 -18.95
CA PHE A 339 5.60 -13.92 -19.37
C PHE A 339 6.69 -14.90 -19.82
N LEU A 340 7.60 -14.43 -20.68
CA LEU A 340 8.69 -15.24 -21.24
C LEU A 340 9.73 -15.62 -20.19
N HIS A 341 10.15 -14.66 -19.35
CA HIS A 341 11.17 -14.89 -18.33
C HIS A 341 10.67 -15.84 -17.22
N ARG A 342 9.35 -15.89 -16.96
CA ARG A 342 8.74 -16.85 -16.03
C ARG A 342 8.41 -18.20 -16.68
N ASP A 343 8.65 -18.34 -17.98
CA ASP A 343 8.42 -19.55 -18.76
C ASP A 343 6.96 -20.02 -18.76
N TYR A 344 6.02 -19.06 -18.80
CA TYR A 344 4.60 -19.40 -18.96
C TYR A 344 4.32 -19.99 -20.34
N LYS A 345 3.34 -20.90 -20.41
CA LYS A 345 3.07 -21.73 -21.62
C LYS A 345 1.68 -21.55 -22.20
N HIS A 346 0.85 -20.72 -21.59
CA HIS A 346 -0.56 -20.52 -21.95
C HIS A 346 -0.76 -19.40 -22.98
N SER A 347 0.13 -19.29 -23.97
CA SER A 347 0.04 -18.27 -25.04
C SER A 347 -1.17 -18.48 -25.96
N ASP A 348 -1.76 -19.67 -25.96
CA ASP A 348 -2.99 -20.04 -26.67
C ASP A 348 -4.27 -19.60 -25.93
N LYS A 349 -4.16 -19.11 -24.69
CA LYS A 349 -5.29 -18.76 -23.83
C LYS A 349 -5.40 -17.26 -23.61
N LYS A 350 -6.61 -16.83 -23.23
CA LYS A 350 -6.85 -15.44 -22.81
C LYS A 350 -6.30 -15.22 -21.41
N ILE A 351 -5.72 -14.05 -21.18
CA ILE A 351 -5.13 -13.60 -19.92
C ILE A 351 -6.07 -12.59 -19.28
N ILE A 352 -6.24 -12.62 -17.95
CA ILE A 352 -7.05 -11.62 -17.24
C ILE A 352 -6.36 -10.26 -17.31
N ALA A 353 -7.13 -9.22 -17.59
CA ALA A 353 -6.66 -7.84 -17.57
C ALA A 353 -7.44 -7.03 -16.52
N VAL A 354 -6.74 -6.21 -15.76
CA VAL A 354 -7.34 -5.32 -14.75
C VAL A 354 -8.32 -4.39 -15.45
N LYS A 355 -9.52 -4.27 -14.89
CA LYS A 355 -10.61 -3.54 -15.55
C LYS A 355 -10.35 -2.04 -15.65
N GLU A 356 -9.65 -1.46 -14.68
CA GLU A 356 -9.48 -0.02 -14.54
C GLU A 356 -8.51 0.58 -15.57
N ASP A 357 -7.35 -0.05 -15.78
CA ASP A 357 -6.29 0.44 -16.67
C ASP A 357 -5.91 -0.52 -17.79
N GLY A 358 -6.45 -1.74 -17.79
CA GLY A 358 -6.23 -2.75 -18.83
C GLY A 358 -4.93 -3.54 -18.69
N HIS A 359 -4.11 -3.34 -17.66
CA HIS A 359 -2.84 -4.06 -17.56
C HIS A 359 -3.07 -5.56 -17.31
N PRO A 360 -2.25 -6.45 -17.89
CA PRO A 360 -2.50 -7.89 -17.81
C PRO A 360 -1.90 -8.55 -16.57
N LEU A 361 -2.66 -9.47 -15.99
CA LEU A 361 -2.18 -10.39 -14.96
C LEU A 361 -1.62 -11.64 -15.65
N VAL A 362 -0.39 -11.55 -16.16
CA VAL A 362 0.23 -12.59 -17.02
C VAL A 362 0.30 -13.99 -16.40
N ASN A 363 0.24 -14.08 -15.06
CA ASN A 363 0.16 -15.33 -14.32
C ASN A 363 -1.26 -15.91 -14.27
N THR A 364 -2.19 -15.44 -15.09
CA THR A 364 -3.57 -15.94 -15.17
C THR A 364 -3.92 -16.43 -16.57
N TYR A 365 -4.91 -17.31 -16.65
CA TYR A 365 -5.53 -17.67 -17.92
C TYR A 365 -6.99 -18.07 -17.75
N VAL A 366 -7.75 -17.97 -18.84
CA VAL A 366 -9.12 -18.46 -18.95
C VAL A 366 -9.17 -19.60 -19.96
N ASP A 367 -9.76 -20.73 -19.58
CA ASP A 367 -9.91 -21.90 -20.47
C ASP A 367 -11.07 -21.74 -21.47
N SER A 368 -11.21 -22.71 -22.38
CA SER A 368 -12.25 -22.70 -23.42
C SER A 368 -13.69 -22.80 -22.87
N THR A 369 -13.85 -23.25 -21.62
CA THR A 369 -15.15 -23.35 -20.94
C THR A 369 -15.48 -22.12 -20.10
N GLY A 370 -14.54 -21.17 -19.98
CA GLY A 370 -14.69 -19.94 -19.22
C GLY A 370 -14.23 -20.01 -17.77
N ASN A 371 -13.58 -21.10 -17.34
CA ASN A 371 -12.98 -21.14 -16.00
C ASN A 371 -11.67 -20.36 -15.98
N ALA A 372 -11.46 -19.60 -14.91
CA ALA A 372 -10.28 -18.78 -14.72
C ALA A 372 -9.32 -19.41 -13.71
N TYR A 373 -8.02 -19.24 -13.96
CA TYR A 373 -6.96 -19.81 -13.14
C TYR A 373 -5.84 -18.79 -12.92
N LEU A 374 -5.19 -18.87 -11.77
CA LEU A 374 -3.97 -18.15 -11.43
C LEU A 374 -2.84 -19.15 -11.17
N ILE A 375 -1.67 -18.90 -11.72
CA ILE A 375 -0.44 -19.67 -11.52
C ILE A 375 0.41 -18.94 -10.51
N SER A 376 0.60 -19.51 -9.32
CA SER A 376 1.42 -18.89 -8.27
C SER A 376 2.85 -18.65 -8.78
N LYS A 377 3.35 -17.43 -8.59
CA LYS A 377 4.72 -17.02 -8.92
C LYS A 377 5.76 -17.64 -7.98
N ASN A 378 5.34 -18.21 -6.85
CA ASN A 378 6.19 -18.90 -5.88
C ASN A 378 6.59 -20.30 -6.37
N ASN A 379 5.60 -21.16 -6.60
CA ASN A 379 5.80 -22.60 -6.78
C ASN A 379 5.10 -23.17 -8.04
N ARG A 380 4.60 -22.31 -8.92
CA ARG A 380 3.85 -22.66 -10.14
C ARG A 380 2.56 -23.45 -9.90
N LYS A 381 2.07 -23.52 -8.67
CA LYS A 381 0.79 -24.15 -8.35
C LYS A 381 -0.34 -23.38 -9.04
N VAL A 382 -1.25 -24.13 -9.66
CA VAL A 382 -2.44 -23.57 -10.32
C VAL A 382 -3.59 -23.49 -9.32
N HIS A 383 -4.19 -22.30 -9.22
CA HIS A 383 -5.31 -21.99 -8.35
C HIS A 383 -6.54 -21.64 -9.18
N PRO A 384 -7.68 -22.32 -9.00
CA PRO A 384 -8.92 -21.90 -9.63
C PRO A 384 -9.41 -20.59 -9.01
N LEU A 385 -9.72 -19.60 -9.85
CA LEU A 385 -10.32 -18.34 -9.46
C LEU A 385 -11.83 -18.51 -9.42
N LYS A 386 -12.42 -18.41 -8.23
CA LYS A 386 -13.85 -18.59 -8.03
C LYS A 386 -14.58 -17.27 -8.29
N PRO A 387 -15.66 -17.27 -9.09
CA PRO A 387 -16.54 -16.12 -9.22
C PRO A 387 -17.12 -15.70 -7.87
N GLN A 388 -17.61 -14.47 -7.80
CA GLN A 388 -18.32 -13.95 -6.63
C GLN A 388 -19.57 -14.78 -6.36
N ALA A 389 -19.87 -14.98 -5.08
CA ALA A 389 -21.15 -15.55 -4.68
C ALA A 389 -22.28 -14.57 -5.04
N ALA A 390 -23.49 -15.10 -5.30
CA ALA A 390 -24.66 -14.30 -5.65
C ALA A 390 -25.01 -13.29 -4.55
N GLU A 391 -24.69 -13.61 -3.29
CA GLU A 391 -24.83 -12.78 -2.11
C GLU A 391 -24.03 -11.48 -2.21
N CYS A 392 -22.81 -11.52 -2.76
CA CYS A 392 -21.93 -10.37 -2.92
C CYS A 392 -22.40 -9.42 -4.03
N SER A 393 -23.25 -9.90 -4.93
CA SER A 393 -23.70 -9.20 -6.14
C SER A 393 -25.05 -8.48 -5.99
N ARG A 394 -25.60 -8.44 -4.78
CA ARG A 394 -26.91 -7.83 -4.48
C ARG A 394 -26.82 -6.31 -4.40
N GLU A 395 -27.95 -5.63 -4.61
CA GLU A 395 -28.03 -4.17 -4.48
C GLU A 395 -27.73 -3.69 -3.06
N SER A 396 -28.15 -4.45 -2.05
CA SER A 396 -27.80 -4.21 -0.65
C SER A 396 -26.30 -4.45 -0.47
N HIS A 397 -25.58 -3.43 0.00
CA HIS A 397 -24.11 -3.41 0.14
C HIS A 397 -23.30 -3.25 -1.14
N LYS A 398 -23.89 -2.85 -2.27
CA LYS A 398 -23.13 -2.56 -3.51
C LYS A 398 -22.04 -1.51 -3.38
N ASN A 399 -22.14 -0.66 -2.36
CA ASN A 399 -21.16 0.39 -2.03
C ASN A 399 -20.17 -0.06 -0.95
N VAL A 400 -20.15 -1.32 -0.54
CA VAL A 400 -19.22 -1.85 0.47
C VAL A 400 -18.07 -2.56 -0.24
N SER A 401 -16.84 -2.17 0.08
CA SER A 401 -15.64 -2.84 -0.45
C SER A 401 -15.52 -4.27 0.07
N CYS A 402 -14.90 -5.15 -0.73
CA CYS A 402 -14.70 -6.55 -0.34
C CYS A 402 -13.91 -6.68 0.98
N SER A 403 -12.90 -5.83 1.18
CA SER A 403 -12.07 -5.81 2.40
C SER A 403 -12.88 -5.46 3.66
N SER A 404 -13.93 -4.64 3.55
CA SER A 404 -14.82 -4.34 4.67
C SER A 404 -15.53 -5.59 5.20
N CYS A 405 -15.80 -6.56 4.34
CA CYS A 405 -16.46 -7.82 4.71
C CYS A 405 -15.46 -8.93 5.05
N HIS A 406 -14.39 -9.04 4.26
CA HIS A 406 -13.48 -10.19 4.27
C HIS A 406 -12.23 -10.00 5.13
N SER A 407 -11.92 -8.80 5.62
CA SER A 407 -10.79 -8.61 6.53
C SER A 407 -11.14 -9.00 7.96
N SER A 408 -10.43 -9.99 8.50
CA SER A 408 -10.68 -10.55 9.84
C SER A 408 -10.20 -9.62 10.96
N TRP A 409 -9.09 -8.91 10.75
CA TRP A 409 -8.55 -7.96 11.71
C TRP A 409 -7.70 -6.85 11.06
N THR A 410 -7.47 -5.77 11.79
CA THR A 410 -6.56 -4.68 11.45
C THR A 410 -5.69 -4.35 12.65
N SER A 411 -4.44 -3.93 12.39
CA SER A 411 -3.56 -3.38 13.41
C SER A 411 -4.11 -2.05 13.93
N ARG A 412 -3.92 -1.80 15.22
CA ARG A 412 -4.29 -0.55 15.90
C ARG A 412 -3.14 -0.04 16.74
N CYS A 413 -2.94 1.27 16.68
CA CYS A 413 -2.02 2.01 17.53
C CYS A 413 -2.73 3.27 18.01
N ILE A 414 -2.78 3.47 19.33
CA ILE A 414 -3.45 4.62 19.96
C ILE A 414 -2.55 5.28 21.00
N GLY A 415 -2.80 6.56 21.27
CA GLY A 415 -2.11 7.32 22.31
C GLY A 415 -0.62 7.50 22.00
N CYS A 416 -0.28 8.06 20.83
CA CYS A 416 1.10 8.40 20.52
C CYS A 416 1.46 9.80 21.05
N HIS A 417 2.62 9.94 21.68
CA HIS A 417 3.18 11.23 22.06
C HIS A 417 4.54 11.41 21.40
N ASN A 418 4.76 12.55 20.75
CA ASN A 418 5.99 12.89 20.07
C ASN A 418 6.63 14.11 20.72
N GLU A 419 7.88 13.96 21.17
CA GLU A 419 8.70 15.05 21.68
C GLU A 419 10.10 15.00 21.09
N PHE A 420 10.68 16.15 20.79
CA PHE A 420 12.08 16.25 20.38
C PHE A 420 13.02 16.35 21.59
N ASP A 421 13.90 15.36 21.77
CA ASP A 421 15.06 15.44 22.65
C ASP A 421 16.25 15.97 21.85
N LYS A 422 16.61 17.25 22.07
CA LYS A 422 17.74 17.91 21.39
C LYS A 422 19.11 17.38 21.83
N ASP A 423 19.20 16.81 23.03
CA ASP A 423 20.45 16.40 23.66
C ASP A 423 20.70 14.89 23.48
N LYS A 424 19.76 14.17 22.85
CA LYS A 424 19.86 12.73 22.57
C LYS A 424 21.19 12.39 21.89
N PRO A 425 22.11 11.69 22.58
CA PRO A 425 23.37 11.30 21.99
C PRO A 425 23.16 10.08 21.09
N LYS A 426 23.91 10.01 19.98
CA LYS A 426 23.86 8.88 19.03
C LYS A 426 22.47 8.65 18.41
N ALA A 427 21.71 9.72 18.22
CA ALA A 427 20.55 9.69 17.33
C ALA A 427 20.99 9.27 15.92
N PHE A 428 20.05 8.82 15.08
CA PHE A 428 20.38 8.34 13.74
C PHE A 428 19.44 8.94 12.70
N ASP A 429 20.00 9.66 11.73
CA ASP A 429 19.26 10.19 10.59
C ASP A 429 19.01 9.04 9.59
N LEU A 430 17.76 8.62 9.45
CA LEU A 430 17.36 7.49 8.62
C LEU A 430 17.42 7.79 7.12
N LEU A 431 17.44 9.06 6.71
CA LEU A 431 17.57 9.42 5.31
C LEU A 431 19.03 9.40 4.88
N ASP A 432 19.90 10.08 5.64
CA ASP A 432 21.34 10.19 5.35
C ASP A 432 22.15 8.98 5.85
N LYS A 433 21.53 8.10 6.64
CA LYS A 433 22.14 6.92 7.28
C LYS A 433 23.38 7.25 8.12
N LYS A 434 23.30 8.32 8.92
CA LYS A 434 24.43 8.79 9.76
C LYS A 434 24.00 9.06 11.19
N TYR A 435 24.93 8.87 12.12
CA TYR A 435 24.73 9.29 13.51
C TYR A 435 24.72 10.82 13.61
N VAL A 436 23.77 11.33 14.38
CA VAL A 436 23.56 12.75 14.65
C VAL A 436 23.27 12.95 16.14
N THR A 437 23.10 14.21 16.56
CA THR A 437 22.60 14.58 17.89
C THR A 437 21.21 15.15 17.73
N GLY A 438 20.33 14.82 18.67
CA GLY A 438 18.95 15.27 18.68
C GLY A 438 18.02 14.37 17.86
N GLN A 439 16.91 13.96 18.46
CA GLN A 439 15.93 13.05 17.85
C GLN A 439 14.51 13.34 18.31
N TRP A 440 13.55 13.15 17.42
CA TRP A 440 12.16 12.92 17.81
C TRP A 440 12.01 11.55 18.46
N GLU A 441 11.42 11.52 19.65
CA GLU A 441 11.04 10.31 20.36
C GLU A 441 9.53 10.12 20.27
N GLU A 442 9.11 8.89 19.95
CA GLU A 442 7.70 8.50 19.94
C GLU A 442 7.45 7.57 21.12
N TYR A 443 6.45 7.92 21.93
CA TYR A 443 5.90 7.08 22.98
C TYR A 443 4.54 6.59 22.54
N VAL A 444 4.30 5.29 22.68
CA VAL A 444 3.02 4.67 22.29
C VAL A 444 2.35 4.08 23.52
N ALA A 445 1.05 4.37 23.69
CA ALA A 445 0.27 3.80 24.78
C ALA A 445 -0.10 2.33 24.53
N GLU A 446 -0.56 1.99 23.31
CA GLU A 446 -1.02 0.63 23.02
C GLU A 446 -0.81 0.23 21.55
N PHE A 447 -0.33 -1.01 21.34
CA PHE A 447 -0.48 -1.75 20.09
C PHE A 447 -1.43 -2.93 20.26
N SER A 448 -2.45 -3.00 19.42
CA SER A 448 -3.46 -4.05 19.47
C SER A 448 -4.03 -4.37 18.08
N SER A 449 -5.06 -5.21 18.05
CA SER A 449 -5.81 -5.56 16.84
C SER A 449 -7.30 -5.63 17.13
N SER A 450 -8.11 -5.21 16.17
CA SER A 450 -9.55 -5.47 16.16
C SER A 450 -10.06 -5.58 14.74
N GLN A 451 -11.34 -5.88 14.57
CA GLN A 451 -12.00 -5.56 13.32
C GLN A 451 -11.88 -4.05 13.05
N SER A 452 -11.78 -3.72 11.77
CA SER A 452 -11.61 -2.34 11.32
C SER A 452 -12.84 -1.48 11.61
N ALA A 453 -12.58 -0.22 11.96
CA ALA A 453 -13.55 0.84 11.73
C ALA A 453 -13.91 0.88 10.22
N LEU A 454 -15.07 1.45 9.89
CA LEU A 454 -15.48 1.67 8.51
C LEU A 454 -15.67 3.16 8.27
N GLY A 455 -15.19 3.62 7.12
CA GLY A 455 -15.34 5.00 6.67
C GLY A 455 -15.90 5.05 5.25
N VAL A 456 -16.25 6.25 4.81
CA VAL A 456 -16.78 6.52 3.48
C VAL A 456 -15.73 7.23 2.66
N ARG A 457 -15.29 6.60 1.57
CA ARG A 457 -14.50 7.23 0.52
C ARG A 457 -15.43 7.83 -0.52
N GLU A 458 -15.18 9.09 -0.87
CA GLU A 458 -15.97 9.85 -1.84
C GLU A 458 -15.15 10.08 -3.11
N HIS A 459 -15.62 9.57 -4.25
CA HIS A 459 -14.94 9.76 -5.52
C HIS A 459 -15.94 9.92 -6.67
N GLY A 460 -15.89 11.04 -7.37
CA GLY A 460 -16.73 11.29 -8.56
C GLY A 460 -18.24 11.13 -8.31
N GLY A 461 -18.72 11.49 -7.11
CA GLY A 461 -20.12 11.34 -6.70
C GLY A 461 -20.53 9.92 -6.31
N LYS A 462 -19.59 8.98 -6.21
CA LYS A 462 -19.77 7.65 -5.65
C LYS A 462 -19.19 7.57 -4.25
N ASN A 463 -19.87 6.85 -3.38
CA ASN A 463 -19.44 6.60 -2.01
C ASN A 463 -19.13 5.11 -1.87
N VAL A 464 -17.94 4.78 -1.36
CA VAL A 464 -17.52 3.40 -1.07
C VAL A 464 -17.20 3.30 0.41
N ILE A 465 -17.73 2.28 1.07
CA ILE A 465 -17.45 1.97 2.47
C ILE A 465 -16.20 1.09 2.50
N GLU A 466 -15.18 1.53 3.23
CA GLU A 466 -13.85 0.90 3.28
C GLU A 466 -13.31 0.80 4.72
N PRO A 467 -12.42 -0.17 5.00
CA PRO A 467 -11.73 -0.24 6.27
C PRO A 467 -10.99 1.05 6.59
N ALA A 468 -11.12 1.50 7.84
CA ALA A 468 -10.38 2.59 8.43
C ALA A 468 -9.59 2.07 9.63
N ILE A 469 -8.40 2.64 9.84
CA ILE A 469 -7.59 2.41 11.04
C ILE A 469 -7.23 3.75 11.68
N PRO A 470 -6.94 3.78 12.99
CA PRO A 470 -6.26 4.90 13.60
C PRO A 470 -4.94 5.15 12.85
N GLY A 471 -4.86 6.26 12.12
CA GLY A 471 -3.65 6.65 11.40
C GLY A 471 -2.73 7.44 12.32
N MET A 472 -3.28 8.49 12.93
CA MET A 472 -2.60 9.40 13.84
C MET A 472 -3.57 9.80 14.95
N ILE A 473 -3.51 9.13 16.10
CA ILE A 473 -4.11 9.64 17.35
C ILE A 473 -2.93 10.02 18.22
N LEU A 474 -2.50 11.27 18.07
CA LEU A 474 -1.21 11.69 18.59
C LEU A 474 -1.16 13.14 19.06
N THR A 475 -0.26 13.37 19.99
CA THR A 475 0.14 14.69 20.47
C THR A 475 1.58 14.97 20.02
N ILE A 476 1.85 16.18 19.52
CA ILE A 476 3.20 16.64 19.13
C ILE A 476 3.57 17.86 19.96
N ASP A 477 4.65 17.77 20.73
CA ASP A 477 5.29 18.95 21.31
C ASP A 477 6.27 19.58 20.31
N LYS A 478 5.76 20.46 19.44
CA LYS A 478 6.58 21.25 18.50
C LYS A 478 7.44 22.28 19.22
N GLY A 479 7.09 22.62 20.46
CA GLY A 479 7.84 23.54 21.30
C GLY A 479 9.21 22.98 21.65
N SER A 480 9.31 21.69 21.94
CA SER A 480 10.57 21.05 22.30
C SER A 480 11.62 21.11 21.17
N TYR A 481 11.19 21.02 19.90
CA TYR A 481 12.07 21.23 18.74
C TYR A 481 12.68 22.64 18.69
N LYS A 482 11.94 23.65 19.17
CA LYS A 482 12.38 25.05 19.28
C LYS A 482 13.09 25.34 20.62
N GLY A 483 13.36 24.33 21.44
CA GLY A 483 13.96 24.48 22.77
C GLY A 483 13.02 25.05 23.83
N ARG A 484 11.70 24.99 23.61
CA ARG A 484 10.64 25.51 24.48
C ARG A 484 9.60 24.41 24.75
N PRO A 485 9.98 23.32 25.42
CA PRO A 485 9.09 22.17 25.62
C PRO A 485 7.82 22.59 26.35
N GLY A 486 6.69 22.07 25.88
CA GLY A 486 5.35 22.34 26.41
C GLY A 486 4.68 23.63 25.93
N GLU A 487 5.37 24.51 25.19
CA GLU A 487 4.79 25.79 24.75
C GLU A 487 3.99 25.72 23.43
N ASP A 488 4.23 24.72 22.58
CA ASP A 488 3.60 24.58 21.25
C ASP A 488 3.20 23.12 21.01
N ILE A 489 2.13 22.70 21.70
CA ILE A 489 1.58 21.35 21.62
C ILE A 489 0.39 21.33 20.68
N SER A 490 0.33 20.35 19.77
CA SER A 490 -0.86 20.05 18.97
C SER A 490 -1.35 18.61 19.20
N PHE A 491 -2.66 18.42 19.12
CA PHE A 491 -3.31 17.11 19.16
C PHE A 491 -4.04 16.86 17.84
N HIS A 492 -3.90 15.64 17.30
CA HIS A 492 -4.52 15.23 16.06
C HIS A 492 -5.14 13.84 16.19
N ARG A 493 -6.34 13.69 15.61
CA ARG A 493 -7.07 12.43 15.51
C ARG A 493 -7.46 12.19 14.05
N LEU A 494 -6.58 11.55 13.31
CA LEU A 494 -6.74 11.27 11.88
C LEU A 494 -6.82 9.77 11.65
N TYR A 495 -7.90 9.32 11.03
CA TYR A 495 -7.99 7.94 10.55
C TYR A 495 -7.56 7.87 9.09
N ALA A 496 -6.94 6.75 8.73
CA ALA A 496 -6.52 6.45 7.38
C ALA A 496 -7.38 5.33 6.79
N PRO A 497 -7.78 5.43 5.51
CA PRO A 497 -8.29 4.27 4.81
C PRO A 497 -7.19 3.21 4.68
N ASN A 498 -7.57 1.95 4.73
CA ASN A 498 -6.62 0.85 4.83
C ASN A 498 -7.01 -0.35 3.96
N SER A 499 -6.01 -1.03 3.41
CA SER A 499 -6.14 -2.41 2.91
C SER A 499 -5.52 -3.34 3.96
N PRO A 500 -6.33 -4.05 4.78
CA PRO A 500 -5.80 -4.76 5.95
C PRO A 500 -4.82 -5.90 5.66
N HIS A 501 -4.91 -6.53 4.48
CA HIS A 501 -4.16 -7.74 4.12
C HIS A 501 -4.37 -8.89 5.11
N THR A 502 -5.61 -9.06 5.58
CA THR A 502 -6.05 -10.11 6.51
C THR A 502 -7.32 -10.77 5.97
N THR A 503 -7.37 -10.96 4.65
CA THR A 503 -8.54 -11.45 3.93
C THR A 503 -8.81 -12.89 4.29
N THR A 504 -10.04 -13.24 4.64
CA THR A 504 -10.45 -14.60 4.96
C THR A 504 -11.69 -15.02 4.18
N LYS A 505 -12.00 -16.32 4.22
CA LYS A 505 -13.20 -16.87 3.54
C LYS A 505 -14.47 -16.46 4.26
N GLU A 506 -14.42 -16.47 5.59
CA GLU A 506 -15.54 -16.07 6.43
C GLU A 506 -15.66 -14.55 6.43
N VAL A 507 -16.89 -14.05 6.38
CA VAL A 507 -17.16 -12.61 6.45
C VAL A 507 -17.59 -12.23 7.86
N ARG A 508 -17.35 -10.97 8.24
CA ARG A 508 -17.85 -10.44 9.50
C ARG A 508 -19.39 -10.46 9.53
N ASP A 509 -19.96 -10.70 10.71
CA ASP A 509 -21.41 -10.82 10.89
C ASP A 509 -22.14 -9.46 10.76
N CYS A 510 -23.46 -9.46 10.63
CA CYS A 510 -24.24 -8.24 10.44
C CYS A 510 -24.11 -7.28 11.64
N LYS A 511 -24.02 -7.82 12.87
CA LYS A 511 -23.91 -7.01 14.10
C LYS A 511 -22.57 -6.28 14.18
N SER A 512 -21.51 -6.88 13.66
CA SER A 512 -20.18 -6.29 13.59
C SER A 512 -20.14 -5.03 12.74
N CYS A 513 -21.02 -4.89 11.75
CA CYS A 513 -21.15 -3.68 10.94
C CYS A 513 -22.21 -2.72 11.50
N HIS A 514 -23.38 -3.25 11.85
CA HIS A 514 -24.57 -2.45 12.11
C HIS A 514 -24.77 -2.07 13.58
N SER A 515 -24.03 -2.66 14.51
CA SER A 515 -24.19 -2.42 15.96
C SER A 515 -22.90 -2.55 16.76
N ASN A 516 -21.73 -2.50 16.12
CA ASN A 516 -20.45 -2.46 16.81
C ASN A 516 -19.96 -1.01 16.89
N SER A 517 -19.66 -0.56 18.10
CA SER A 517 -19.20 0.80 18.41
C SER A 517 -17.89 1.16 17.69
N ALA A 518 -16.90 0.28 17.74
CA ALA A 518 -15.60 0.50 17.10
C ALA A 518 -15.73 0.55 15.57
N THR A 519 -16.52 -0.35 14.98
CA THR A 519 -16.78 -0.37 13.53
C THR A 519 -17.42 0.94 13.04
N LEU A 520 -18.33 1.51 13.82
CA LEU A 520 -19.00 2.78 13.52
C LEU A 520 -18.14 4.01 13.82
N GLY A 521 -16.96 3.83 14.43
CA GLY A 521 -16.02 4.90 14.75
C GLY A 521 -16.22 5.55 16.12
N TYR A 522 -17.02 4.98 17.02
CA TYR A 522 -17.20 5.51 18.38
C TYR A 522 -16.10 5.11 19.37
N GLY A 523 -15.15 4.27 18.93
CA GLY A 523 -14.18 3.63 19.80
C GLY A 523 -14.71 2.32 20.38
N MET A 524 -13.85 1.59 21.08
CA MET A 524 -14.21 0.34 21.75
C MET A 524 -15.15 0.63 22.92
N GLY A 525 -16.07 -0.30 23.16
CA GLY A 525 -17.04 -0.19 24.24
C GLY A 525 -18.34 -0.93 23.94
N SER A 526 -19.27 -0.87 24.88
CA SER A 526 -20.57 -1.51 24.76
C SER A 526 -21.58 -0.59 24.05
N LEU A 527 -22.29 -1.13 23.08
CA LEU A 527 -23.40 -0.46 22.42
C LEU A 527 -24.71 -1.19 22.73
N GLU A 528 -25.54 -0.61 23.60
CA GLU A 528 -26.72 -1.25 24.16
C GLU A 528 -28.00 -0.65 23.59
N TYR A 529 -28.87 -1.50 23.05
CA TYR A 529 -30.21 -1.09 22.63
C TYR A 529 -31.20 -1.24 23.79
N LYS A 530 -31.69 -0.12 24.33
CA LYS A 530 -32.64 -0.09 25.45
C LYS A 530 -34.03 0.32 24.98
N ILE A 531 -35.01 -0.45 25.41
CA ILE A 531 -36.43 -0.19 25.18
C ILE A 531 -37.02 0.33 26.48
N LYS A 532 -37.55 1.55 26.45
CA LYS A 532 -38.32 2.15 27.55
C LYS A 532 -39.59 2.76 27.00
N SER A 533 -40.74 2.46 27.62
CA SER A 533 -42.04 3.02 27.22
C SER A 533 -42.35 2.86 25.72
N ASN A 534 -42.10 1.67 25.16
CA ASN A 534 -42.28 1.35 23.75
C ASN A 534 -41.42 2.18 22.76
N LYS A 535 -40.32 2.76 23.25
CA LYS A 535 -39.36 3.53 22.46
C LYS A 535 -37.96 2.93 22.61
N GLY A 536 -37.30 2.69 21.49
CA GLY A 536 -35.93 2.18 21.44
C GLY A 536 -34.90 3.30 21.41
N SER A 537 -33.81 3.12 22.14
CA SER A 537 -32.69 4.07 22.18
C SER A 537 -31.37 3.32 22.29
N TRP A 538 -30.32 3.85 21.67
CA TRP A 538 -28.96 3.33 21.79
C TRP A 538 -28.20 4.05 22.89
N ILE A 539 -27.48 3.30 23.71
CA ILE A 539 -26.56 3.82 24.71
C ILE A 539 -25.17 3.28 24.42
N PHE A 540 -24.21 4.18 24.29
CA PHE A 540 -22.80 3.85 24.17
C PHE A 540 -22.09 4.04 25.51
N ILE A 541 -21.33 3.02 25.92
CA ILE A 541 -20.47 3.04 27.10
C ILE A 541 -19.03 2.76 26.61
N PRO A 542 -18.15 3.77 26.57
CA PRO A 542 -16.79 3.58 26.06
C PRO A 542 -15.96 2.72 27.00
N GLU A 543 -15.03 1.96 26.43
CA GLU A 543 -14.00 1.21 27.16
C GLU A 543 -12.89 2.13 27.66
N TYR A 544 -12.47 3.08 26.82
CA TYR A 544 -11.43 4.05 27.14
C TYR A 544 -11.99 5.34 27.75
N ALA A 545 -11.15 5.99 28.56
CA ALA A 545 -11.46 7.30 29.11
C ALA A 545 -11.58 8.37 28.00
N LEU A 546 -12.29 9.45 28.31
CA LEU A 546 -12.38 10.61 27.43
C LEU A 546 -11.05 11.37 27.42
N ASN A 547 -10.51 11.60 26.24
CA ASN A 547 -9.31 12.40 26.02
C ASN A 547 -9.62 13.87 26.33
N SER A 548 -8.72 14.56 27.04
CA SER A 548 -8.93 15.94 27.44
C SER A 548 -8.91 16.95 26.29
N ASN A 549 -8.34 16.59 25.13
CA ASN A 549 -8.22 17.49 23.99
C ASN A 549 -9.53 17.66 23.20
N ASP A 550 -10.36 16.62 23.14
CA ASP A 550 -11.57 16.59 22.30
C ASP A 550 -12.79 15.97 22.99
N ASN A 551 -12.64 15.47 24.22
CA ASN A 551 -13.68 14.80 25.00
C ASN A 551 -14.31 13.59 24.27
N LEU A 552 -13.52 12.92 23.42
CA LEU A 552 -13.85 11.63 22.81
C LEU A 552 -13.09 10.50 23.52
N PRO A 553 -13.60 9.25 23.52
CA PRO A 553 -12.80 8.11 23.96
C PRO A 553 -11.45 8.06 23.23
N GLU A 554 -10.40 7.61 23.92
CA GLU A 554 -9.02 7.63 23.40
C GLU A 554 -8.90 7.06 21.98
N ASP A 555 -9.66 6.00 21.69
CA ASP A 555 -9.63 5.27 20.43
C ASP A 555 -10.84 5.53 19.51
N ALA A 556 -11.64 6.55 19.79
CA ALA A 556 -12.76 6.94 18.95
C ALA A 556 -12.28 7.71 17.71
N TRP A 557 -13.06 7.67 16.65
CA TRP A 557 -12.92 8.55 15.48
C TRP A 557 -13.90 9.72 15.57
N ILE A 558 -15.12 9.46 16.04
CA ILE A 558 -16.24 10.39 16.05
C ILE A 558 -17.07 10.28 17.34
N PRO A 559 -17.79 11.34 17.73
CA PRO A 559 -18.73 11.27 18.83
C PRO A 559 -19.93 10.37 18.51
N PHE A 560 -20.48 9.75 19.56
CA PHE A 560 -21.69 8.93 19.46
C PHE A 560 -22.92 9.77 19.06
N LEU A 561 -23.47 9.50 17.87
CA LEU A 561 -24.69 10.12 17.34
C LEU A 561 -24.72 11.66 17.41
N LYS A 562 -23.56 12.28 17.16
CA LYS A 562 -23.43 13.74 17.07
C LYS A 562 -22.63 14.10 15.83
N ASP A 563 -22.91 15.28 15.29
CA ASP A 563 -22.11 15.82 14.20
C ASP A 563 -20.69 16.13 14.67
N VAL A 564 -19.74 15.90 13.78
CA VAL A 564 -18.37 16.39 13.95
C VAL A 564 -18.39 17.90 13.69
N GLU A 565 -17.71 18.68 14.54
CA GLU A 565 -17.67 20.13 14.40
C GLU A 565 -17.12 20.55 13.02
N LYS A 566 -17.71 21.61 12.46
CA LYS A 566 -17.33 22.10 11.13
C LYS A 566 -15.87 22.57 11.14
N GLY A 567 -15.07 22.04 10.22
CA GLY A 567 -13.66 22.39 10.07
C GLY A 567 -12.69 21.44 10.78
N VAL A 568 -13.19 20.48 11.56
CA VAL A 568 -12.36 19.41 12.12
C VAL A 568 -11.90 18.48 11.00
N VAL A 569 -10.58 18.33 10.86
CA VAL A 569 -9.97 17.34 9.98
C VAL A 569 -9.76 16.07 10.78
N ASN A 570 -10.41 14.99 10.36
CA ASN A 570 -10.38 13.71 11.06
C ASN A 570 -9.87 12.56 10.18
N SER A 571 -9.34 12.85 9.00
CA SER A 571 -8.73 11.85 8.12
C SER A 571 -7.43 12.34 7.50
N THR A 572 -6.55 11.39 7.20
CA THR A 572 -5.34 11.61 6.42
C THR A 572 -5.62 11.78 4.91
N ARG A 573 -6.89 11.67 4.48
CA ARG A 573 -7.33 11.91 3.10
C ARG A 573 -8.49 12.91 3.09
N THR A 574 -8.45 13.85 2.15
CA THR A 574 -9.54 14.83 1.98
C THR A 574 -10.82 14.22 1.42
N ASN A 575 -10.73 13.04 0.80
CA ASN A 575 -11.86 12.32 0.21
C ASN A 575 -12.31 11.11 1.05
N PHE A 576 -11.85 11.00 2.31
CA PHE A 576 -12.24 9.95 3.22
C PHE A 576 -12.76 10.55 4.51
N ARG A 577 -13.89 10.03 5.01
CA ARG A 577 -14.55 10.57 6.19
C ARG A 577 -15.22 9.47 7.00
N PRO A 578 -15.51 9.71 8.29
CA PRO A 578 -16.38 8.83 9.05
C PRO A 578 -17.83 8.89 8.53
N PHE A 579 -18.66 7.99 9.05
CA PHE A 579 -20.10 8.06 8.82
C PHE A 579 -20.68 9.37 9.40
N ASN A 580 -21.51 10.05 8.62
CA ASN A 580 -22.31 11.14 9.16
C ASN A 580 -23.46 10.61 10.05
N VAL A 581 -24.13 11.49 10.80
CA VAL A 581 -25.19 11.08 11.75
C VAL A 581 -26.32 10.31 11.07
N GLU A 582 -26.71 10.68 9.85
CA GLU A 582 -27.76 9.98 9.10
C GLU A 582 -27.33 8.57 8.68
N GLU A 583 -26.09 8.39 8.26
CA GLU A 583 -25.49 7.08 7.97
C GLU A 583 -25.39 6.23 9.24
N GLN A 584 -24.93 6.82 10.36
CA GLN A 584 -24.89 6.16 11.67
C GLN A 584 -26.27 5.67 12.10
N LYS A 585 -27.30 6.53 12.04
CA LYS A 585 -28.69 6.18 12.36
C LYS A 585 -29.22 5.05 11.48
N ARG A 586 -28.93 5.08 10.17
CA ARG A 586 -29.32 3.99 9.25
C ARG A 586 -28.66 2.67 9.61
N MET A 587 -27.37 2.68 9.94
CA MET A 587 -26.65 1.48 10.37
C MET A 587 -27.24 0.93 11.66
N LEU A 588 -27.42 1.79 12.67
CA LEU A 588 -27.99 1.42 13.97
C LEU A 588 -29.46 1.01 13.91
N PHE A 589 -30.21 1.51 12.93
CA PHE A 589 -31.56 1.04 12.67
C PHE A 589 -31.58 -0.46 12.31
N ILE A 590 -30.70 -0.88 11.40
CA ILE A 590 -30.52 -2.32 11.10
C ILE A 590 -29.98 -3.05 12.32
N GLY A 591 -29.04 -2.44 13.05
CA GLY A 591 -28.53 -2.95 14.33
C GLY A 591 -29.63 -3.27 15.35
N ALA A 592 -30.71 -2.48 15.38
CA ALA A 592 -31.83 -2.68 16.27
C ALA A 592 -32.66 -3.90 15.85
N CYS A 593 -32.88 -4.10 14.54
CA CYS A 593 -33.51 -5.31 14.02
C CYS A 593 -32.71 -6.57 14.40
N LEU A 594 -31.38 -6.49 14.36
CA LEU A 594 -30.47 -7.60 14.69
C LEU A 594 -30.48 -7.97 16.18
N GLN A 595 -31.07 -7.16 17.06
CA GLN A 595 -31.29 -7.54 18.46
C GLN A 595 -32.30 -8.68 18.59
N CYS A 596 -33.25 -8.78 17.65
CA CYS A 596 -34.29 -9.81 17.65
C CYS A 596 -34.12 -10.83 16.51
N HIS A 597 -33.46 -10.45 15.42
CA HIS A 597 -33.30 -11.29 14.24
C HIS A 597 -31.86 -11.76 14.08
N LYS A 598 -31.69 -13.07 13.86
CA LYS A 598 -30.40 -13.62 13.40
C LYS A 598 -30.12 -13.18 11.95
N ASP A 599 -28.85 -13.06 11.61
CA ASP A 599 -28.34 -12.66 10.29
C ASP A 599 -28.96 -13.48 9.14
N ASN A 600 -29.09 -14.79 9.33
CA ASN A 600 -29.63 -15.70 8.33
C ASN A 600 -31.16 -15.86 8.37
N SER A 601 -31.85 -15.06 9.19
CA SER A 601 -33.31 -15.09 9.30
C SER A 601 -34.00 -14.68 8.00
N LYS A 602 -35.23 -15.13 7.81
CA LYS A 602 -36.03 -14.80 6.63
C LYS A 602 -36.17 -13.28 6.42
N VAL A 603 -36.36 -12.54 7.51
CA VAL A 603 -36.52 -11.08 7.48
C VAL A 603 -35.23 -10.41 6.99
N MET A 604 -34.07 -10.78 7.54
CA MET A 604 -32.79 -10.19 7.13
C MET A 604 -32.42 -10.55 5.69
N LYS A 605 -32.66 -11.80 5.25
CA LYS A 605 -32.46 -12.19 3.84
C LYS A 605 -33.34 -11.40 2.89
N GLN A 606 -34.61 -11.17 3.25
CA GLN A 606 -35.52 -10.32 2.46
C GLN A 606 -35.04 -8.87 2.39
N THR A 607 -34.48 -8.33 3.49
CA THR A 607 -33.89 -6.99 3.48
C THR A 607 -32.73 -6.90 2.48
N LEU A 608 -31.88 -7.94 2.40
CA LEU A 608 -30.77 -7.96 1.44
C LEU A 608 -31.26 -8.04 -0.02
N GLU A 609 -32.34 -8.77 -0.28
CA GLU A 609 -32.87 -9.00 -1.63
C GLU A 609 -33.77 -7.87 -2.14
N LEU A 610 -34.66 -7.36 -1.30
CA LEU A 610 -35.71 -6.41 -1.66
C LEU A 610 -35.40 -4.98 -1.20
N GLY A 611 -34.36 -4.79 -0.39
CA GLY A 611 -34.09 -3.57 0.35
C GLY A 611 -34.93 -3.45 1.62
N LEU A 612 -34.63 -2.40 2.41
CA LEU A 612 -35.24 -2.18 3.72
C LEU A 612 -36.73 -1.81 3.63
N GLN A 613 -37.09 -0.91 2.70
CA GLN A 613 -38.43 -0.31 2.65
C GLN A 613 -39.59 -1.33 2.50
N PRO A 614 -39.50 -2.36 1.63
CA PRO A 614 -40.54 -3.38 1.53
C PRO A 614 -40.69 -4.22 2.81
N VAL A 615 -39.61 -4.40 3.58
CA VAL A 615 -39.62 -5.15 4.84
C VAL A 615 -40.27 -4.32 5.94
N LEU A 616 -40.00 -3.00 6.00
CA LEU A 616 -40.60 -2.10 6.98
C LEU A 616 -42.14 -2.07 6.92
N LYS A 617 -42.72 -2.27 5.74
CA LYS A 617 -44.18 -2.33 5.54
C LYS A 617 -44.84 -3.57 6.17
N LYS A 618 -44.05 -4.54 6.64
CA LYS A 618 -44.52 -5.83 7.19
C LYS A 618 -44.09 -6.02 8.65
N ILE A 619 -43.72 -4.94 9.32
CA ILE A 619 -43.31 -4.96 10.72
C ILE A 619 -44.50 -5.34 11.61
N SER A 620 -44.24 -6.16 12.63
CA SER A 620 -45.25 -6.51 13.64
C SER A 620 -45.29 -5.45 14.75
N ASP A 621 -46.42 -5.38 15.46
CA ASP A 621 -46.58 -4.48 16.61
C ASP A 621 -45.60 -4.77 17.76
N ALA A 622 -44.95 -5.94 17.75
CA ALA A 622 -43.91 -6.31 18.72
C ALA A 622 -42.54 -5.70 18.41
N CYS A 623 -42.33 -5.15 17.21
CA CYS A 623 -41.07 -4.52 16.84
C CYS A 623 -41.01 -3.08 17.35
N ILE A 624 -40.04 -2.82 18.21
CA ILE A 624 -39.78 -1.48 18.75
C ILE A 624 -38.55 -0.93 18.05
N LEU A 625 -38.76 0.07 17.21
CA LEU A 625 -37.73 0.73 16.41
C LEU A 625 -37.03 1.86 17.19
N PRO A 626 -35.79 2.21 16.84
CA PRO A 626 -35.10 3.34 17.46
C PRO A 626 -35.85 4.65 17.18
N GLU A 627 -35.82 5.58 18.12
CA GLU A 627 -36.22 6.96 17.84
C GLU A 627 -35.30 7.55 16.76
N GLY A 628 -35.91 8.23 15.78
CA GLY A 628 -35.29 8.65 14.52
C GLY A 628 -34.17 9.67 14.65
#